data_AF-A0A960EPW1-F1
#
_entry.id   AF-A0A960EPW1-F1
#
_cell.length_a   1.000
_cell.length_b   1.000
_cell.length_c   1.000
_cell.angle_alpha   90.00
_cell.angle_beta   90.00
_cell.angle_gamma   90.00
#
_symmetry.space_group_name_H-M   'P 1'
#
loop_
_entity.id
_entity.type
_entity.pdbx_description
1 polymer ?
#
loop_
_entity_poly.entity_id
_entity_poly.type
_entity_poly.pdbx_seq_one_letter_code
_entity_poly.pdbx_strand_id
1 'polypeptide(L)' 'VSLLMEGDDEPIEYLVGSIEEKNTGYDVLSVNSPLGQALAGKAAGDKADYEAPGGVFTVTIVSIRPV' A
#
# COMPACT_ATOMS: atom_id res chain seq x y z
N VAL A 1 -6.53 -0.07 2.34
CA VAL A 1 -5.47 -0.96 2.87
C VAL A 1 -4.58 -0.17 3.79
N SER A 2 -4.25 -0.71 4.95
CA SER A 2 -3.37 -0.07 5.93
C SER A 2 -1.99 -0.71 5.83
N LEU A 3 -0.96 0.09 5.58
CA LEU A 3 0.42 -0.36 5.39
C LEU A 3 1.32 0.30 6.44
N LEU A 4 2.14 -0.49 7.12
CA LEU A 4 3.15 0.01 8.06
C LEU A 4 4.52 -0.05 7.41
N MET A 5 5.19 1.09 7.27
CA MET A 5 6.57 1.14 6.78
C MET A 5 7.55 0.68 7.85
N GLU A 6 8.61 -0.01 7.44
CA GLU A 6 9.68 -0.39 8.35
C GLU A 6 10.41 0.85 8.90
N GLY A 7 10.29 1.07 10.21
CA GLY A 7 10.83 2.25 10.90
C GLY A 7 9.81 3.33 11.24
N ASP A 8 8.55 3.15 10.83
CA ASP A 8 7.44 4.00 11.24
C ASP A 8 6.61 3.34 12.35
N ASP A 9 5.97 4.14 13.20
CA ASP A 9 5.10 3.66 14.29
C ASP A 9 3.62 3.65 13.86
N GLU A 10 3.26 4.46 12.85
CA GLU A 10 1.89 4.66 12.42
C GLU A 10 1.63 4.05 11.02
N PRO A 11 0.57 3.24 10.84
CA PRO A 11 0.22 2.73 9.53
C PRO A 11 -0.43 3.80 8.65
N ILE A 12 -0.08 3.80 7.37
CA ILE A 12 -0.65 4.68 6.35
C ILE A 12 -1.82 3.98 5.68
N GLU A 13 -2.95 4.69 5.58
CA GLU A 13 -4.15 4.18 4.90
C GLU A 13 -4.17 4.60 3.43
N TYR A 14 -4.12 3.59 2.56
CA TYR A 14 -4.24 3.73 1.11
C TYR A 14 -5.60 3.25 0.63
N LEU A 15 -6.19 3.93 -0.35
CA LEU A 15 -7.31 3.38 -1.10
C LEU A 15 -6.78 2.57 -2.28
N VAL A 16 -7.20 1.31 -2.40
CA VAL A 16 -6.88 0.45 -3.55
C VAL A 16 -8.00 0.62 -4.57
N GLY A 17 -7.73 1.32 -5.67
CA GLY A 17 -8.71 1.62 -6.70
C GLY A 17 -8.09 2.26 -7.93
N SER A 18 -8.90 2.51 -8.95
CA SER A 18 -8.47 3.26 -10.13
C SER A 18 -8.47 4.77 -9.83
N ILE A 19 -7.47 5.47 -10.38
CA ILE A 19 -7.18 6.91 -10.16
C ILE A 19 -8.35 7.83 -10.60
N GLU A 20 -9.37 7.29 -11.27
CA GLU A 20 -10.59 8.00 -11.66
C GLU A 20 -11.48 8.42 -10.47
N GLU A 21 -11.28 7.86 -9.27
CA GLU A 21 -12.02 8.19 -8.05
C GLU A 21 -11.33 9.30 -7.23
N LYS A 22 -10.91 10.37 -7.90
CA LYS A 22 -10.08 11.48 -7.39
C LYS A 22 -10.75 12.44 -6.39
N ASN A 23 -11.72 11.98 -5.59
CA ASN A 23 -12.56 12.85 -4.74
C ASN A 23 -12.42 12.63 -3.22
N THR A 24 -11.51 11.78 -2.75
CA THR A 24 -11.40 11.51 -1.30
C THR A 24 -9.96 11.76 -0.86
N GLY A 25 -9.77 12.47 0.26
CA GLY A 25 -8.47 12.93 0.77
C GLY A 25 -7.54 11.82 1.29
N TYR A 26 -7.48 10.69 0.59
CA TYR A 26 -6.63 9.54 0.89
C TYR A 26 -5.62 9.33 -0.24
N ASP A 27 -4.46 8.78 0.11
CA ASP A 27 -3.45 8.42 -0.89
C ASP A 27 -3.92 7.20 -1.69
N VAL A 28 -3.99 7.33 -3.01
CA VAL A 28 -4.53 6.28 -3.89
C VAL A 28 -3.39 5.37 -4.34
N LEU A 29 -3.45 4.11 -3.91
CA LEU A 29 -2.53 3.08 -4.35
C LEU A 29 -3.03 2.49 -5.68
N SER A 30 -2.31 2.79 -6.76
CA SER A 30 -2.58 2.19 -8.06
C SER A 30 -2.09 0.74 -8.11
N VAL A 31 -2.95 -0.17 -8.55
CA VAL A 31 -2.64 -1.60 -8.73
C VAL A 31 -1.50 -1.88 -9.72
N ASN A 32 -1.23 -0.93 -10.63
CA ASN A 32 -0.12 -1.03 -11.60
C ASN A 32 1.20 -0.44 -11.07
N SER A 33 1.22 0.17 -9.89
CA SER A 33 2.45 0.66 -9.27
C SER A 33 3.27 -0.50 -8.68
N PRO A 34 4.60 -0.36 -8.53
CA PRO A 34 5.44 -1.41 -7.94
C PRO A 34 4.95 -1.85 -6.56
N LEU A 35 4.49 -0.91 -5.73
CA LEU A 35 3.86 -1.20 -4.43
C LEU A 35 2.54 -1.98 -4.58
N GLY A 36 1.67 -1.57 -5.51
CA GLY A 36 0.40 -2.26 -5.77
C GLY A 36 0.59 -3.68 -6.28
N GLN A 37 1.58 -3.89 -7.15
CA GLN A 37 1.99 -5.21 -7.64
C GLN A 37 2.57 -6.08 -6.51
N ALA A 38 3.42 -5.52 -5.66
CA ALA A 38 4.02 -6.24 -4.52
C ALA A 38 2.98 -6.66 -3.48
N LEU A 39 1.91 -5.88 -3.34
CA LEU A 39 0.77 -6.16 -2.47
C LEU A 39 -0.30 -7.03 -3.13
N ALA A 40 -0.27 -7.18 -4.45
CA ALA A 40 -1.25 -7.97 -5.19
C ALA A 40 -1.12 -9.45 -4.79
N GLY A 41 -2.21 -10.01 -4.25
CA GLY A 41 -2.25 -11.40 -3.78
C GLY A 41 -1.71 -11.62 -2.36
N LYS A 42 -1.28 -10.56 -1.67
CA LYS A 42 -0.87 -10.62 -0.26
C LYS A 42 -2.10 -10.44 0.66
N ALA A 43 -1.97 -10.92 1.90
CA ALA A 43 -3.01 -10.83 2.93
C ALA A 43 -2.58 -9.91 4.08
N ALA A 44 -3.52 -9.55 4.96
CA ALA A 44 -3.19 -8.85 6.21
C ALA A 44 -2.24 -9.69 7.06
N GLY A 45 -1.18 -9.06 7.57
CA GLY A 45 -0.06 -9.67 8.26
C GLY A 45 1.15 -10.00 7.37
N ASP A 46 1.00 -9.96 6.04
CA ASP A 46 2.10 -10.25 5.13
C ASP A 46 3.00 -9.01 4.90
N LYS A 47 4.25 -9.26 4.52
CA LYS A 47 5.24 -8.23 4.21
C LYS A 47 5.52 -8.20 2.71
N ALA A 48 5.62 -7.01 2.17
CA ALA A 48 5.95 -6.79 0.77
C ALA A 48 7.12 -5.81 0.67
N ASP A 49 8.11 -6.19 -0.11
CA ASP A 49 9.18 -5.30 -0.58
C ASP A 49 8.75 -4.64 -1.90
N TYR A 50 9.03 -3.36 -2.03
CA TYR A 50 8.77 -2.62 -3.28
C TYR A 50 9.90 -1.66 -3.58
N GLU A 51 10.14 -1.43 -4.87
CA GLU A 51 11.14 -0.48 -5.34
C GLU A 51 10.51 0.92 -5.49
N ALA A 52 11.19 1.92 -4.96
CA ALA A 52 10.81 3.32 -5.05
C ALA A 52 12.05 4.19 -5.33
N PRO A 53 11.90 5.43 -5.82
CA PRO A 53 13.02 6.36 -5.96
C PRO A 53 13.62 6.65 -4.56
N GLY A 54 14.72 5.97 -4.25
CA GLY A 54 15.33 5.95 -2.91
C GLY A 54 15.86 4.57 -2.50
N GLY A 55 15.42 3.50 -3.17
CA GLY A 55 15.86 2.12 -2.91
C GLY A 55 14.70 1.14 -2.80
N VAL A 56 14.95 0.01 -2.15
CA VAL A 56 13.93 -0.98 -1.82
C VAL A 56 13.39 -0.67 -0.42
N PHE A 57 12.06 -0.61 -0.30
CA PHE A 57 11.36 -0.36 0.94
C PHE A 57 10.53 -1.58 1.32
N THR A 58 10.49 -1.89 2.62
CA THR A 58 9.69 -2.99 3.16
C THR A 58 8.46 -2.43 3.87
N VAL A 59 7.29 -2.95 3.52
CA VAL A 59 6.01 -2.62 4.18
C VAL A 59 5.35 -3.87 4.72
N THR A 60 4.62 -3.71 5.83
CA THR A 60 3.78 -4.75 6.41
C THR A 60 2.31 -4.38 6.22
N ILE A 61 1.52 -5.32 5.74
CA ILE A 61 0.08 -5.12 5.56
C ILE A 61 -0.58 -5.28 6.92
N VAL A 62 -1.10 -4.19 7.49
CA VAL A 62 -1.80 -4.23 8.77
C VAL A 62 -3.23 -4.69 8.59
N SER A 63 -3.92 -4.20 7.56
CA SER A 63 -5.31 -4.55 7.30
C SER A 63 -5.70 -4.30 5.84
N ILE A 64 -6.43 -5.24 5.24
CA ILE A 64 -7.03 -5.09 3.91
C ILE A 64 -8.54 -4.95 4.12
N ARG A 65 -9.09 -3.77 3.82
CA ARG A 65 -10.54 -3.56 3.78
C ARG A 65 -10.97 -3.50 2.31
N PRO A 66 -11.83 -4.43 1.84
CA PRO A 66 -12.52 -4.23 0.58
C PRO A 66 -13.46 -3.02 0.73
N VAL A 67 -13.57 -2.23 -0.34
CA VAL A 67 -14.59 -1.18 -0.47
C VAL A 67 -15.94 -1.78 -0.85
#